data_AF-A0A0M3KE97-F1
#
_entry.id   AF-A0A0M3KE97-F1
#
_cell.length_a   1.000
_cell.length_b   1.000
_cell.length_c   1.000
_cell.angle_alpha   90.00
_cell.angle_beta   90.00
_cell.angle_gamma   90.00
#
_symmetry.space_group_name_H-M   'P 1'
#
loop_
_entity.id
_entity.type
_entity.pdbx_description
1 polymer ?
#
loop_
_entity_poly.entity_id
_entity_poly.type
_entity_poly.pdbx_seq_one_letter_code
_entity_poly.pdbx_strand_id
1 'polypeptide(L)'
;MKLVEATEQIVTQDVKTSTALSAPKKWQTLDNIVNKTNLKLGGMNFDLRLESERAQKSIMDPGRLIIGLDITHPPAINKSKDKDNSVPSVVGVSLFIHTLAYLRSS
;
A
#
# COMPACT_ATOMS: atom_id res chain seq x y z
N MET A 1 7.44 1.49 -16.94
CA MET A 1 7.81 2.13 -15.66
C MET A 1 7.71 1.18 -14.47
N LYS A 2 6.55 0.57 -14.16
CA LYS A 2 6.45 -0.37 -13.01
C LYS A 2 7.46 -1.51 -12.97
N LEU A 3 7.78 -2.12 -14.13
CA LEU A 3 8.84 -3.14 -14.19
C LEU A 3 10.21 -2.55 -13.84
N VAL A 4 10.51 -1.33 -14.31
CA VAL A 4 11.76 -0.62 -14.02
C VAL A 4 11.84 -0.23 -12.54
N GLU A 5 10.73 0.16 -11.91
CA GLU A 5 10.70 0.38 -10.44
C GLU A 5 11.13 -0.87 -9.68
N ALA A 6 10.66 -2.04 -10.13
CA ALA A 6 11.01 -3.32 -9.52
C ALA A 6 12.47 -3.75 -9.83
N THR A 7 12.98 -3.52 -11.04
CA THR A 7 14.35 -3.92 -11.39
C THR A 7 15.39 -2.98 -10.79
N GLU A 8 15.15 -1.67 -10.86
CA GLU A 8 16.10 -0.64 -10.42
C GLU A 8 15.92 -0.20 -8.97
N GLN A 9 14.89 -0.72 -8.29
CA GLN A 9 14.55 -0.36 -6.90
C GLN A 9 14.29 1.14 -6.70
N ILE A 10 13.76 1.80 -7.74
CA ILE A 10 13.41 3.23 -7.69
C ILE A 10 11.92 3.36 -7.39
N VAL A 11 11.61 3.94 -6.24
CA VAL A 11 10.23 4.25 -5.86
C VAL A 11 9.74 5.46 -6.64
N THR A 12 8.55 5.34 -7.22
CA THR A 12 8.02 6.29 -8.21
C THR A 12 6.56 6.61 -7.93
N GLN A 13 6.12 7.82 -8.26
CA GLN A 13 4.72 8.24 -8.22
C GLN A 13 4.30 8.78 -9.59
N ASP A 14 3.82 7.88 -10.45
CA ASP A 14 3.31 8.26 -11.77
C ASP A 14 2.07 9.17 -11.67
N VAL A 15 2.05 10.23 -12.47
CA VAL A 15 0.93 11.17 -12.61
C VAL A 15 0.74 11.48 -14.09
N LYS A 16 -0.51 11.43 -14.59
CA LYS A 16 -0.80 11.85 -15.98
C LYS A 16 -0.55 13.35 -16.12
N THR A 17 -0.06 13.80 -17.28
CA THR A 17 0.16 15.23 -17.56
C THR A 17 -1.08 16.08 -17.30
N SER A 18 -2.27 15.62 -17.72
CA SER A 18 -3.54 16.32 -17.45
C SER A 18 -3.87 16.42 -15.97
N THR A 19 -3.55 15.40 -15.18
CA THR A 19 -3.68 15.42 -13.72
C THR A 19 -2.67 16.38 -13.10
N ALA A 20 -1.41 16.36 -13.53
CA ALA A 20 -0.38 17.26 -13.02
C ALA A 20 -0.72 18.75 -13.27
N LEU A 21 -1.22 19.08 -14.47
CA LEU A 21 -1.63 20.43 -14.82
C LEU A 21 -2.84 20.93 -14.02
N SER A 22 -3.76 20.03 -13.66
CA SER A 22 -4.98 20.39 -12.93
C SER A 22 -4.86 20.27 -11.40
N ALA A 23 -3.88 19.52 -10.89
CA ALA A 23 -3.69 19.28 -9.46
C ALA A 23 -3.56 20.56 -8.63
N PRO A 24 -2.83 21.62 -9.05
CA PRO A 24 -2.72 22.87 -8.28
C PRO A 24 -4.07 23.52 -7.92
N LYS A 25 -5.11 23.26 -8.74
CA LYS A 25 -6.46 23.78 -8.53
C LYS A 25 -7.40 22.79 -7.81
N LYS A 26 -6.92 21.58 -7.55
CA LYS A 26 -7.68 20.46 -6.95
C LYS A 26 -6.94 19.95 -5.72
N TRP A 27 -7.18 20.58 -4.59
CA TRP A 27 -6.48 20.31 -3.33
C TRP A 27 -6.49 18.82 -2.96
N GLN A 28 -7.60 18.10 -3.14
CA GLN A 28 -7.66 16.66 -2.86
C GLN A 28 -6.71 15.84 -3.75
N THR A 29 -6.46 16.29 -4.97
CA THR A 29 -5.53 15.62 -5.89
C THR A 29 -4.10 15.82 -5.43
N LEU A 30 -3.75 17.04 -4.98
CA LEU A 30 -2.44 17.32 -4.40
C LEU A 30 -2.22 16.53 -3.11
N ASP A 31 -3.19 16.54 -2.19
CA ASP A 31 -3.09 15.79 -0.94
C ASP A 31 -2.88 14.31 -1.20
N ASN A 32 -3.59 13.73 -2.17
CA ASN A 32 -3.39 12.34 -2.57
C ASN A 32 -1.98 12.08 -3.13
N ILE A 33 -1.41 13.00 -3.91
CA ILE A 33 -0.05 12.88 -4.43
C ILE A 33 0.96 12.92 -3.28
N VAL A 34 0.85 13.91 -2.40
CA VAL A 34 1.75 14.08 -1.24
C VAL A 34 1.64 12.88 -0.30
N ASN A 35 0.43 12.50 0.10
CA ASN A 35 0.19 11.39 1.02
C ASN A 35 0.68 10.05 0.46
N LYS A 36 0.45 9.76 -0.82
CA LYS A 36 0.98 8.54 -1.46
C LYS A 36 2.50 8.56 -1.55
N THR A 37 3.10 9.72 -1.80
CA THR A 37 4.56 9.86 -1.86
C THR A 37 5.18 9.67 -0.48
N ASN A 38 4.61 10.24 0.58
CA ASN A 38 5.10 10.05 1.94
C ASN A 38 5.06 8.57 2.37
N LEU A 39 3.95 7.86 2.11
CA LEU A 39 3.85 6.42 2.40
C LEU A 39 4.89 5.59 1.63
N LYS A 40 5.14 5.93 0.37
CA LYS A 40 6.14 5.29 -0.49
C LYS A 40 7.58 5.44 0.02
N LEU A 41 7.85 6.54 0.72
CA LEU A 41 9.13 6.82 1.37
C LEU A 41 9.20 6.25 2.80
N GLY A 42 8.19 5.46 3.22
CA GLY A 42 8.13 4.85 4.55
C GLY A 42 7.57 5.75 5.66
N GLY A 43 7.08 6.95 5.32
CA GLY A 43 6.40 7.82 6.26
C GLY A 43 4.99 7.33 6.61
N MET A 44 4.42 7.86 7.69
CA MET A 44 3.02 7.66 8.08
C MET A 44 2.30 9.00 8.07
N ASN A 45 1.16 9.09 7.36
CA ASN A 45 0.41 10.35 7.25
C ASN A 45 -0.51 10.61 8.44
N PHE A 46 -1.04 9.55 9.04
CA PHE A 46 -2.06 9.64 10.07
C PHE A 46 -1.76 8.62 11.16
N ASP A 47 -2.06 9.01 12.40
CA ASP A 47 -2.09 8.10 13.53
C ASP A 47 -3.52 7.61 13.77
N LEU A 48 -3.67 6.37 14.23
CA LEU A 48 -4.96 5.80 14.52
C LEU A 48 -5.38 6.26 15.92
N ARG A 49 -6.49 6.98 16.04
CA ARG A 49 -7.10 7.29 17.35
C ARG A 49 -8.48 6.67 17.41
N LEU A 50 -8.64 5.69 18.29
CA LEU A 50 -9.90 4.98 18.48
C LEU A 50 -10.67 5.55 19.67
N GLU A 51 -11.99 5.32 19.66
CA GLU A 51 -12.96 5.85 20.64
C GLU A 51 -12.65 5.48 22.11
N SER A 52 -11.84 4.43 22.35
CA SER A 52 -11.45 4.01 23.70
C SER A 52 -10.03 3.48 23.76
N GLU A 53 -9.40 3.61 24.93
CA GLU A 53 -8.09 3.00 25.19
C GLU A 53 -8.08 1.48 25.01
N ARG A 54 -9.19 0.81 25.32
CA ARG A 54 -9.33 -0.64 25.13
C ARG A 54 -9.29 -1.00 23.65
N ALA A 55 -10.01 -0.25 22.81
CA ALA A 55 -9.95 -0.45 21.36
C ALA A 55 -8.55 -0.16 20.82
N GLN A 56 -7.94 0.94 21.27
CA GLN A 56 -6.57 1.32 20.91
C GLN A 56 -5.57 0.20 21.22
N LYS A 57 -5.56 -0.29 22.47
CA LYS A 57 -4.69 -1.40 22.90
C LYS A 57 -4.98 -2.69 22.14
N SER A 58 -6.22 -2.94 21.72
CA SER A 58 -6.53 -4.13 20.93
C SER A 58 -5.91 -4.11 19.53
N ILE A 59 -5.58 -2.96 18.96
CA ILE A 59 -5.00 -2.89 17.61
C ILE A 59 -3.49 -2.59 17.67
N MET A 60 -3.08 -1.76 18.63
CA MET A 60 -1.71 -1.26 18.77
C MET A 60 -0.93 -1.93 19.90
N ASP A 61 -1.33 -3.14 20.30
CA ASP A 61 -0.51 -3.96 21.21
C ASP A 61 0.82 -4.33 20.52
N PRO A 62 1.99 -4.07 21.12
CA PRO A 62 3.29 -4.37 20.51
C PRO A 62 3.51 -5.86 20.20
N GLY A 63 2.79 -6.75 20.88
CA GLY A 63 2.81 -8.20 20.63
C GLY A 63 1.88 -8.65 19.51
N ARG A 64 1.16 -7.72 18.84
CA ARG A 64 0.14 -8.03 17.85
C ARG A 64 0.61 -7.78 16.42
N LEU A 65 0.52 -8.81 15.60
CA LEU A 65 0.67 -8.74 14.15
C LEU A 65 -0.71 -8.78 13.48
N ILE A 66 -0.99 -7.80 12.61
CA ILE A 66 -2.19 -7.80 11.77
C ILE A 66 -1.77 -8.15 10.34
N ILE A 67 -2.41 -9.17 9.77
CA ILE A 67 -2.10 -9.67 8.41
C ILE A 67 -3.33 -9.45 7.53
N GLY A 68 -3.14 -8.72 6.43
CA GLY A 68 -4.10 -8.63 5.34
C GLY A 68 -3.73 -9.59 4.22
N LEU A 69 -4.71 -10.34 3.71
CA LEU A 69 -4.57 -11.24 2.58
C LEU A 69 -5.58 -10.87 1.49
N ASP A 70 -5.12 -10.82 0.25
CA ASP A 70 -5.98 -10.62 -0.92
C ASP A 70 -5.60 -11.61 -2.03
N ILE A 71 -6.60 -12.08 -2.78
CA ILE A 71 -6.40 -13.05 -3.86
C ILE A 71 -7.01 -12.47 -5.14
N THR A 72 -6.17 -12.27 -6.15
CA THR A 72 -6.60 -11.81 -7.47
C THR A 72 -6.46 -12.92 -8.50
N HIS A 73 -7.48 -13.10 -9.33
CA HIS A 73 -7.48 -14.05 -10.45
C HIS A 73 -7.36 -13.29 -11.78
N PRO A 74 -6.14 -13.02 -12.29
CA PRO A 74 -5.98 -12.31 -13.55
C PRO A 74 -6.61 -13.09 -14.71
N PRO A 75 -7.29 -12.40 -15.65
CA PRO A 75 -7.90 -13.06 -16.79
C PRO A 75 -6.82 -13.71 -17.67
N ALA A 76 -7.05 -14.96 -18.09
CA ALA A 76 -6.18 -15.63 -19.04
C ALA A 76 -6.22 -14.87 -20.38
N ILE A 77 -5.09 -14.27 -20.77
CA ILE A 77 -4.99 -13.39 -21.95
C ILE A 77 -5.16 -14.18 -23.26
N ASN A 78 -4.97 -15.50 -23.26
CA ASN A 78 -5.12 -16.35 -24.43
C ASN A 78 -5.91 -17.63 -24.09
N LYS A 79 -7.20 -17.69 -24.42
CA LYS A 79 -7.96 -18.94 -24.43
C LYS A 79 -7.70 -19.68 -25.73
N SER A 80 -6.56 -20.35 -25.87
CA SER A 80 -6.50 -21.53 -26.76
C SER A 80 -7.41 -22.60 -26.13
N LYS A 81 -8.22 -23.26 -26.95
CA LYS A 81 -9.23 -24.26 -26.53
C LYS A 81 -8.61 -25.58 -26.00
N ASP A 82 -7.57 -25.52 -25.18
CA ASP A 82 -6.91 -26.70 -24.62
C ASP A 82 -7.12 -26.78 -23.11
N LYS A 83 -8.14 -27.57 -22.76
CA LYS A 83 -8.28 -28.58 -21.70
C LYS A 83 -7.53 -28.51 -20.36
N ASP A 84 -7.10 -27.35 -19.89
CA ASP A 84 -6.90 -27.17 -18.44
C ASP A 84 -7.39 -25.79 -17.99
N ASN A 85 -8.54 -25.77 -17.32
CA ASN A 85 -9.29 -24.57 -16.97
C ASN A 85 -8.70 -23.86 -15.72
N SER A 86 -7.41 -24.04 -15.47
CA SER A 86 -6.73 -23.47 -14.30
C SER A 86 -6.58 -21.96 -14.49
N VAL A 87 -7.27 -21.19 -13.64
CA VAL A 87 -7.15 -19.74 -13.62
C VAL A 87 -5.97 -19.38 -12.71
N PRO A 88 -4.93 -18.71 -13.21
CA PRO A 88 -3.82 -18.28 -12.36
C PRO A 88 -4.32 -17.38 -11.24
N SER A 89 -3.68 -17.47 -10.09
CA SER A 89 -4.03 -16.68 -8.90
C SER A 89 -2.79 -16.00 -8.37
N VAL A 90 -2.93 -14.73 -7.97
CA VAL A 90 -1.89 -13.93 -7.33
C VAL A 90 -2.36 -13.60 -5.92
N VAL A 91 -1.52 -13.91 -4.94
CA VAL A 91 -1.80 -13.60 -3.53
C VAL A 91 -1.02 -12.36 -3.13
N GLY A 92 -1.73 -11.33 -2.68
CA GLY A 92 -1.16 -10.16 -2.02
C GLY A 92 -1.16 -10.36 -0.50
N VAL A 93 -0.05 -10.03 0.15
CA VAL A 93 0.09 -10.08 1.61
C VAL A 93 0.51 -8.70 2.10
N SER A 94 -0.15 -8.19 3.14
CA SER A 94 0.25 -7.00 3.87
C SER A 94 0.40 -7.31 5.35
N LEU A 95 1.42 -6.71 5.98
CA LEU A 95 1.74 -6.89 7.39
C LEU A 95 1.72 -5.53 8.07
N PHE A 96 0.99 -5.43 9.17
CA PHE A 96 1.02 -4.28 10.05
C PHE A 96 1.61 -4.69 11.40
N ILE A 97 2.71 -4.06 11.76
CA ILE A 97 3.44 -4.27 13.00
C ILE A 97 3.49 -2.93 13.74
N HIS A 98 2.86 -2.87 14.90
CA HIS A 98 3.02 -1.71 15.77
C HIS A 98 4.34 -1.83 16.52
N THR A 99 5.38 -1.16 16.03
CA THR A 99 6.65 -1.08 16.74
C THR A 99 6.61 0.11 17.69
N LEU A 100 6.68 -0.14 19.00
CA LEU A 100 7.17 0.88 19.91
C LEU A 100 8.61 1.15 19.50
N ALA A 101 8.89 2.33 18.96
CA ALA A 101 10.25 2.75 18.63
C ALA A 101 11.09 2.80 19.93
N TYR A 102 11.59 1.65 20.38
CA TYR A 102 12.59 1.53 21.42
C TYR A 102 13.96 1.84 20.81
N LEU A 103 14.16 3.09 20.39
CA LEU A 103 15.47 3.59 19.98
C LEU A 103 15.64 5.05 20.41
N ARG A 104 16.07 5.24 21.68
CA ARG A 104 17.29 6.00 22.09
C ARG A 104 17.19 6.51 23.55
N SER A 105 17.63 5.68 24.50
CA SER A 105 18.43 6.16 25.64
C SER A 105 19.56 5.17 25.88
N SER A 106 20.69 5.39 25.24
CA SER A 106 21.99 4.80 25.54
C SER A 106 23.04 5.80 25.11
#